data_AF-A0A7D9IH19-F1
#
_entry.id   AF-A0A7D9IH19-F1
#
_cell.length_a   1.000
_cell.length_b   1.000
_cell.length_c   1.000
_cell.angle_alpha   90.00
_cell.angle_beta   90.00
_cell.angle_gamma   90.00
#
_symmetry.space_group_name_H-M   'P 1'
#
loop_
_entity.id
_entity.type
_entity.pdbx_description
1 polymer ?
#
loop_
_entity_poly.entity_id
_entity_poly.type
_entity_poly.pdbx_seq_one_letter_code
_entity_poly.pdbx_strand_id
1 'polypeptide(L)'
;MTNVYSNKFIYAKDYERTLPKPAAPRLVEAGWQTIQLQFNTTEFEEHRNRHYILEVKPQWGPQEKNNLFVVFPYTMKYHYANQTTYTVKDLEPNTGYKFRVIAIKLNKSSPYSSWSNVINTTTTCKKLRCGPTNIRLELRTQKPYQKDEELMSTFHWKPDTTL
;
A
#
# COMPACT_ATOMS: atom_id res chain seq x y z
N MET A 1 9.21 -44.73 48.27
CA MET A 1 9.75 -43.80 47.26
C MET A 1 8.69 -43.57 46.22
N THR A 2 8.07 -42.38 46.21
CA THR A 2 7.02 -42.03 45.24
C THR A 2 7.59 -41.02 44.25
N ASN A 3 7.78 -41.46 43.00
CA ASN A 3 8.17 -40.58 41.90
C ASN A 3 6.96 -39.72 41.52
N VAL A 4 7.02 -38.43 41.83
CA VAL A 4 6.06 -37.44 41.35
C VAL A 4 6.53 -36.95 39.98
N TYR A 5 5.85 -37.40 38.92
CA TYR A 5 6.04 -36.84 37.59
C TYR A 5 5.30 -35.51 37.51
N SER A 6 6.04 -34.40 37.53
CA SER A 6 5.50 -33.08 37.21
C SER A 6 5.59 -32.86 35.71
N ASN A 7 4.48 -33.11 35.01
CA ASN A 7 4.31 -32.55 33.67
C ASN A 7 4.08 -31.05 33.81
N LYS A 8 5.16 -30.27 33.76
CA LYS A 8 5.07 -28.82 33.55
C LYS A 8 4.62 -28.60 32.11
N PHE A 9 3.31 -28.55 31.90
CA PHE A 9 2.76 -27.97 30.69
C PHE A 9 3.16 -26.49 30.69
N ILE A 10 4.23 -26.17 29.97
CA ILE A 10 4.51 -24.78 29.60
C ILE A 10 3.39 -24.40 28.64
N TYR A 11 2.33 -23.80 29.19
CA TYR A 11 1.48 -22.94 28.39
C TYR A 11 2.38 -21.78 27.94
N ALA A 12 3.05 -21.95 26.80
CA ALA A 12 3.50 -20.79 26.05
C ALA A 12 2.22 -19.98 25.86
N LYS A 13 2.19 -18.78 26.44
CA LYS A 13 1.07 -17.86 26.30
C LYS A 13 0.76 -17.80 24.80
N ASP A 14 -0.35 -18.39 24.40
CA ASP A 14 -0.97 -18.16 23.11
C ASP A 14 -1.50 -16.72 23.14
N TYR A 15 -0.56 -15.77 23.08
CA TYR A 15 -0.84 -14.43 22.63
C TYR A 15 -1.19 -14.60 21.16
N GLU A 16 -2.46 -14.40 20.83
CA GLU A 16 -3.03 -14.28 19.49
C GLU A 16 -1.93 -14.15 18.42
N ARG A 17 -1.58 -15.25 17.75
CA ARG A 17 -0.54 -15.23 16.71
C ARG A 17 -1.07 -14.43 15.50
N THR A 18 -1.00 -13.11 15.60
CA THR A 18 -1.09 -12.18 14.48
C THR A 18 -0.04 -12.59 13.46
N LEU A 19 -0.34 -12.44 12.17
CA LEU A 19 0.60 -12.83 11.12
C LEU A 19 1.91 -12.02 11.29
N PRO A 20 3.09 -12.59 10.98
CA PRO A 20 4.35 -11.87 11.13
C PRO A 20 4.34 -10.60 10.28
N LYS A 21 4.91 -9.53 10.83
CA LYS A 21 5.04 -8.25 10.13
C LYS A 21 5.87 -8.46 8.84
N PRO A 22 5.37 -8.06 7.66
CA PRO A 22 6.14 -8.15 6.44
C PRO A 22 7.38 -7.25 6.45
N ALA A 23 8.38 -7.60 5.64
CA ALA A 23 9.45 -6.68 5.32
C ALA A 23 8.88 -5.46 4.57
N ALA A 24 9.59 -4.33 4.67
CA ALA A 24 9.27 -3.17 3.84
C ALA A 24 9.37 -3.56 2.35
N PRO A 25 8.45 -3.12 1.48
CA PRO A 25 8.60 -3.33 0.05
C PRO A 25 9.91 -2.75 -0.44
N ARG A 26 10.54 -3.43 -1.39
CA ARG A 26 11.75 -2.99 -2.05
C ARG A 26 11.40 -2.56 -3.47
N LEU A 27 11.95 -1.42 -3.90
CA LEU A 27 11.86 -0.99 -5.29
C LEU A 27 12.67 -1.94 -6.18
N VAL A 28 12.03 -2.49 -7.21
CA VAL A 28 12.69 -3.22 -8.29
C VAL A 28 12.96 -2.26 -9.45
N GLU A 29 11.90 -1.60 -9.93
CA GLU A 29 11.98 -0.66 -11.05
C GLU A 29 10.90 0.42 -10.91
N ALA A 30 11.23 1.66 -11.31
CA ALA A 30 10.27 2.74 -11.49
C ALA A 30 10.30 3.20 -12.95
N GLY A 31 9.15 3.10 -13.62
CA GLY A 31 8.98 3.48 -15.02
C GLY A 31 7.93 4.58 -15.20
N TRP A 32 7.58 4.81 -16.46
CA TRP A 32 6.46 5.68 -16.81
C TRP A 32 5.16 5.01 -16.35
N GLN A 33 4.44 5.70 -15.45
CA GLN A 33 3.16 5.25 -14.88
C GLN A 33 3.18 3.89 -14.17
N THR A 34 4.36 3.38 -13.84
CA THR A 34 4.53 2.04 -13.28
C THR A 34 5.60 2.02 -12.21
N ILE A 35 5.36 1.27 -11.13
CA ILE A 35 6.36 0.96 -10.10
C ILE A 35 6.27 -0.53 -9.79
N GLN A 36 7.39 -1.23 -9.96
CA GLN A 36 7.54 -2.62 -9.60
C GLN A 36 8.18 -2.75 -8.22
N LEU A 37 7.51 -3.45 -7.32
CA LEU A 37 7.91 -3.67 -5.95
C LEU A 37 8.11 -5.15 -5.67
N GLN A 38 9.07 -5.47 -4.80
CA GLN A 38 9.28 -6.80 -4.26
C GLN A 38 9.09 -6.79 -2.74
N PHE A 39 8.40 -7.78 -2.18
CA PHE A 39 8.21 -7.89 -0.73
C PHE A 39 8.08 -9.36 -0.29
N ASN A 40 8.44 -9.64 0.97
CA ASN A 40 8.37 -10.97 1.59
C ASN A 40 7.95 -10.90 3.08
N THR A 41 7.72 -12.07 3.70
CA THR A 41 7.63 -12.20 5.17
C THR A 41 8.99 -12.55 5.76
N THR A 42 9.27 -12.08 6.97
CA THR A 42 10.53 -12.32 7.68
C THR A 42 10.63 -13.69 8.36
N GLU A 43 9.54 -14.46 8.48
CA GLU A 43 9.54 -15.73 9.21
C GLU A 43 8.96 -16.86 8.35
N PHE A 44 9.86 -17.75 7.96
CA PHE A 44 9.57 -19.03 7.32
C PHE A 44 9.07 -19.99 8.37
N GLU A 45 7.82 -20.44 8.28
CA GLU A 45 7.40 -21.85 8.46
C GLU A 45 6.04 -22.06 7.77
N GLU A 46 6.01 -22.97 6.78
CA GLU A 46 4.88 -23.76 6.21
C GLU A 46 3.45 -23.19 6.06
N HIS A 47 3.23 -21.88 5.96
CA HIS A 47 1.87 -21.37 5.80
C HIS A 47 1.41 -21.26 4.33
N ARG A 48 0.76 -22.32 3.82
CA ARG A 48 -0.04 -22.25 2.58
C ARG A 48 -1.20 -21.23 2.76
N ASN A 49 -1.50 -20.45 1.71
CA ASN A 49 -2.62 -19.50 1.62
C ASN A 49 -2.51 -18.17 2.43
N ARG A 50 -1.39 -17.44 2.33
CA ARG A 50 -1.33 -16.01 2.72
C ARG A 50 -1.52 -15.11 1.49
N HIS A 51 -2.19 -13.98 1.69
CA HIS A 51 -2.38 -12.92 0.70
C HIS A 51 -1.77 -11.63 1.25
N TYR A 52 -1.61 -10.60 0.42
CA TYR A 52 -1.15 -9.30 0.87
C TYR A 52 -2.09 -8.19 0.43
N ILE A 53 -2.14 -7.11 1.20
CA ILE A 53 -2.72 -5.86 0.73
C ILE A 53 -1.57 -4.87 0.59
N LEU A 54 -1.42 -4.31 -0.61
CA LEU A 54 -0.47 -3.24 -0.89
C LEU A 54 -1.24 -1.93 -0.86
N GLU A 55 -0.88 -1.07 0.09
CA GLU A 55 -1.39 0.29 0.14
C GLU A 55 -0.47 1.21 -0.67
N VAL A 56 -1.08 2.01 -1.55
CA VAL A 56 -0.39 2.97 -2.41
C VAL A 56 -0.93 4.36 -2.11
N LYS A 57 -0.06 5.27 -1.66
CA LYS A 57 -0.43 6.66 -1.40
C LYS A 57 0.39 7.62 -2.24
N PRO A 58 -0.22 8.38 -3.16
CA PRO A 58 0.49 9.44 -3.86
C PRO A 58 0.89 10.59 -2.93
N GLN A 59 1.97 11.28 -3.27
CA GLN A 59 2.55 12.41 -2.55
C GLN A 59 2.34 13.71 -3.33
N TRP A 60 1.09 14.15 -3.42
CA TRP A 60 0.72 15.30 -4.25
C TRP A 60 0.99 16.68 -3.60
N GLY A 61 1.13 16.73 -2.26
CA GLY A 61 1.52 17.93 -1.52
C GLY A 61 0.76 18.12 -0.19
N PRO A 62 0.95 19.27 0.49
CA PRO A 62 0.37 19.54 1.81
C PRO A 62 -1.17 19.59 1.84
N GLN A 63 -1.80 20.04 0.75
CA GLN A 63 -3.26 20.19 0.67
C GLN A 63 -4.02 18.86 0.54
N GLU A 64 -3.32 17.78 0.22
CA GLU A 64 -3.94 16.48 -0.08
C GLU A 64 -3.72 15.46 1.05
N LYS A 65 -3.38 15.95 2.27
CA LYS A 65 -3.17 15.13 3.47
C LYS A 65 -4.36 14.20 3.78
N ASN A 66 -5.57 14.64 3.44
CA ASN A 66 -6.84 13.94 3.66
C ASN A 66 -7.33 13.14 2.44
N ASN A 67 -6.62 13.17 1.30
CA ASN A 67 -7.01 12.41 0.11
C ASN A 67 -6.75 10.91 0.28
N LEU A 68 -7.70 10.13 -0.24
CA LEU A 68 -7.90 8.70 -0.06
C LEU A 68 -6.65 7.89 -0.44
N PHE A 69 -6.36 6.86 0.35
CA PHE A 69 -5.43 5.81 -0.03
C PHE A 69 -6.05 4.99 -1.15
N VAL A 70 -5.32 4.76 -2.25
CA VAL A 70 -5.74 3.76 -3.22
C VAL A 70 -5.24 2.42 -2.70
N VAL A 71 -6.18 1.61 -2.21
CA VAL A 71 -5.88 0.23 -1.79
C VAL A 71 -5.99 -0.65 -3.01
N PHE A 72 -4.87 -1.21 -3.46
CA PHE A 72 -4.87 -2.24 -4.49
C PHE A 72 -4.85 -3.60 -3.77
N PRO A 73 -5.99 -4.32 -3.67
CA PRO A 73 -5.99 -5.66 -3.12
C PRO A 73 -5.19 -6.56 -4.07
N TYR A 74 -3.97 -6.91 -3.69
CA TYR A 74 -3.15 -7.82 -4.47
C TYR A 74 -3.36 -9.25 -3.99
N THR A 75 -4.26 -9.96 -4.66
CA THR A 75 -4.60 -11.35 -4.34
C THR A 75 -3.88 -12.31 -5.29
N MET A 76 -2.65 -12.72 -4.93
CA MET A 76 -1.95 -13.81 -5.66
C MET A 76 -1.79 -15.03 -4.76
N LYS A 77 -2.07 -16.22 -5.30
CA LYS A 77 -1.83 -17.50 -4.62
C LYS A 77 -0.32 -17.76 -4.55
N TYR A 78 0.20 -17.91 -3.34
CA TYR A 78 1.63 -17.96 -3.06
C TYR A 78 2.24 -19.35 -3.21
N HIS A 79 3.32 -19.46 -3.99
CA HIS A 79 4.29 -20.56 -3.95
C HIS A 79 5.70 -19.94 -3.84
N TYR A 80 6.37 -20.15 -2.70
CA TYR A 80 7.75 -19.78 -2.37
C TYR A 80 8.09 -18.32 -2.00
N ALA A 81 8.93 -18.21 -0.97
CA ALA A 81 8.96 -17.08 -0.05
C ALA A 81 10.08 -16.05 -0.18
N ASN A 82 10.69 -15.96 -1.36
CA ASN A 82 11.81 -15.07 -1.55
C ASN A 82 11.57 -13.92 -2.52
N GLN A 83 10.53 -13.94 -3.37
CA GLN A 83 10.46 -13.01 -4.51
C GLN A 83 9.03 -12.67 -4.98
N THR A 84 8.09 -12.33 -4.09
CA THR A 84 6.81 -11.76 -4.55
C THR A 84 7.08 -10.41 -5.19
N THR A 85 6.82 -10.30 -6.48
CA THR A 85 7.00 -9.07 -7.24
C THR A 85 5.66 -8.60 -7.79
N TYR A 86 5.32 -7.33 -7.59
CA TYR A 86 4.08 -6.73 -8.05
C TYR A 86 4.35 -5.43 -8.77
N THR A 87 3.73 -5.26 -9.95
CA THR A 87 3.79 -4.01 -10.72
C THR A 87 2.51 -3.23 -10.48
N VAL A 88 2.65 -2.11 -9.77
CA VAL A 88 1.61 -1.09 -9.67
C VAL A 88 1.59 -0.33 -10.98
N LYS A 89 0.41 -0.20 -11.60
CA LYS A 89 0.19 0.45 -12.89
C LYS A 89 -0.70 1.69 -12.73
N ASP A 90 -0.88 2.40 -13.84
CA ASP A 90 -1.76 3.57 -13.95
C ASP A 90 -1.42 4.68 -12.96
N LEU A 91 -0.13 4.76 -12.61
CA LEU A 91 0.40 5.80 -11.75
C LEU A 91 0.55 7.10 -12.53
N GLU A 92 0.41 8.20 -11.82
CA GLU A 92 0.73 9.51 -12.36
C GLU A 92 2.26 9.59 -12.57
N PRO A 93 2.75 10.00 -13.74
CA PRO A 93 4.18 10.16 -13.98
C PRO A 93 4.74 11.31 -13.14
N ASN A 94 6.04 11.28 -12.85
CA ASN A 94 6.74 12.32 -12.08
C ASN A 94 6.13 12.62 -10.70
N THR A 95 5.49 11.62 -10.10
CA THR A 95 4.80 11.75 -8.82
C THR A 95 5.42 10.80 -7.79
N GLY A 96 5.68 11.32 -6.60
CA GLY A 96 6.14 10.53 -5.46
C GLY A 96 5.00 9.67 -4.90
N TYR A 97 5.31 8.45 -4.47
CA TYR A 97 4.37 7.50 -3.90
C TYR A 97 4.95 6.85 -2.66
N LYS A 98 4.09 6.62 -1.67
CA LYS A 98 4.37 5.83 -0.47
C LYS A 98 3.74 4.46 -0.59
N PHE A 99 4.47 3.44 -0.16
CA PHE A 99 4.01 2.07 -0.17
C PHE A 99 4.22 1.40 1.18
N ARG A 100 3.23 0.61 1.60
CA ARG A 100 3.37 -0.34 2.71
C ARG A 100 2.52 -1.57 2.44
N VAL A 101 2.88 -2.67 3.06
CA VAL A 101 2.23 -3.96 2.85
C VAL A 101 1.81 -4.59 4.17
N ILE A 102 0.70 -5.30 4.16
CA ILE A 102 0.19 -6.11 5.28
C ILE A 102 -0.07 -7.53 4.79
N ALA A 103 0.27 -8.52 5.61
CA ALA A 103 -0.07 -9.91 5.33
C ALA A 103 -1.50 -10.16 5.80
N ILE A 104 -2.27 -10.90 5.01
CA ILE A 104 -3.63 -11.30 5.33
C ILE A 104 -3.84 -12.81 5.18
N LYS A 105 -4.78 -13.36 5.94
CA LYS A 105 -5.22 -14.76 5.87
C LYS A 105 -6.73 -14.82 5.87
N LEU A 106 -7.30 -15.34 4.79
CA LEU A 106 -8.75 -15.24 4.54
C LEU A 106 -9.62 -16.06 5.52
N ASN A 107 -9.07 -17.09 6.20
CA ASN A 107 -9.87 -18.09 6.95
C ASN A 107 -9.45 -18.26 8.43
N LYS A 108 -9.03 -17.21 9.15
CA LYS A 108 -8.64 -17.31 10.58
C LYS A 108 -9.12 -16.14 11.44
N SER A 109 -9.26 -16.39 12.75
CA SER A 109 -9.72 -15.44 13.79
C SER A 109 -8.86 -14.16 13.89
N SER A 110 -7.55 -14.25 13.64
CA SER A 110 -6.67 -13.10 13.45
C SER A 110 -6.12 -13.11 12.02
N PRO A 111 -6.81 -12.46 11.07
CA PRO A 111 -6.48 -12.57 9.66
C PRO A 111 -5.40 -11.59 9.22
N TYR A 112 -4.88 -10.70 10.07
CA TYR A 112 -4.00 -9.60 9.65
C TYR A 112 -2.67 -9.57 10.43
N SER A 113 -1.59 -9.12 9.79
CA SER A 113 -0.35 -8.69 10.46
C SER A 113 -0.42 -7.23 10.88
N SER A 114 0.61 -6.72 11.56
CA SER A 114 0.90 -5.28 11.50
C SER A 114 1.40 -4.87 10.11
N TRP A 115 1.26 -3.58 9.76
CA TRP A 115 1.82 -3.01 8.53
C TRP A 115 3.35 -3.05 8.53
N SER A 116 3.94 -3.23 7.34
CA SER A 116 5.37 -3.02 7.10
C SER A 116 5.78 -1.56 7.35
N ASN A 117 7.09 -1.31 7.39
CA ASN A 117 7.58 0.07 7.27
C ASN A 117 7.21 0.62 5.89
N VAL A 118 7.08 1.95 5.81
CA VAL A 118 6.73 2.67 4.58
C VAL A 118 7.98 2.93 3.76
N ILE A 119 7.91 2.74 2.44
CA ILE A 119 8.92 3.22 1.50
C ILE A 119 8.35 4.34 0.62
N ASN A 120 9.21 5.20 0.12
CA ASN A 120 8.86 6.25 -0.83
C ASN A 120 9.62 6.01 -2.14
N THR A 121 8.96 6.17 -3.27
CA THR A 121 9.60 6.15 -4.59
C THR A 121 8.82 7.05 -5.55
N THR A 122 9.49 7.53 -6.59
CA THR A 122 8.89 8.43 -7.58
C THR A 122 8.82 7.72 -8.93
N THR A 123 7.67 7.81 -9.60
CA THR A 123 7.59 7.43 -11.02
C THR A 123 8.46 8.39 -11.82
N THR A 124 9.21 7.88 -12.79
CA THR A 124 10.00 8.74 -13.67
C THR A 124 9.52 8.57 -15.09
N CYS A 125 9.26 9.70 -15.74
CA CYS A 125 9.01 9.72 -17.16
C CYS A 125 10.33 10.08 -17.87
N LYS A 126 10.87 9.15 -18.65
CA LYS A 126 12.12 9.35 -19.43
C LYS A 126 11.87 9.90 -20.85
N LYS A 127 10.62 10.18 -21.22
CA LYS A 127 10.25 10.65 -22.57
C LYS A 127 10.36 12.17 -22.65
N LEU A 128 10.71 12.72 -23.82
CA LEU A 128 10.87 14.17 -24.05
C LEU A 128 9.65 15.03 -23.66
N ARG A 129 8.45 14.47 -23.55
CA ARG A 129 7.24 15.14 -23.06
C ARG A 129 6.36 14.13 -22.33
N CYS A 130 6.07 14.41 -21.07
CA CYS A 130 5.37 13.55 -20.12
C CYS A 130 3.92 13.96 -19.89
N GLY A 131 3.51 15.11 -20.44
CA GLY A 131 2.18 15.68 -20.27
C GLY A 131 1.98 16.30 -18.87
N PRO A 132 0.88 17.03 -18.67
CA PRO A 132 0.58 17.60 -17.35
C PRO A 132 0.32 16.49 -16.32
N THR A 133 0.81 16.70 -15.10
CA THR A 133 0.60 15.83 -13.94
C THR A 133 -0.34 16.51 -12.94
N ASN A 134 -0.61 15.84 -11.83
CA ASN A 134 -1.45 16.30 -10.73
C ASN A 134 -2.85 16.79 -11.13
N ILE A 135 -3.48 16.10 -12.09
CA ILE A 135 -4.80 16.46 -12.61
C ILE A 135 -5.89 16.18 -11.57
N ARG A 136 -6.59 17.22 -11.07
CA ARG A 136 -7.67 17.10 -10.09
C ARG A 136 -8.89 17.92 -10.50
N LEU A 137 -10.06 17.37 -10.20
CA LEU A 137 -11.33 18.05 -10.27
C LEU A 137 -11.85 18.24 -8.86
N GLU A 138 -12.05 19.49 -8.47
CA GLU A 138 -12.67 19.86 -7.22
C GLU A 138 -14.07 20.39 -7.51
N LEU A 139 -15.10 19.77 -6.92
CA LEU A 139 -16.47 20.21 -7.02
C LEU A 139 -16.87 20.89 -5.71
N ARG A 140 -17.39 22.11 -5.79
CA ARG A 140 -17.89 22.86 -4.63
C ARG A 140 -19.33 23.28 -4.89
N THR A 141 -20.20 23.02 -3.94
CA THR A 141 -21.55 23.60 -3.94
C THR A 141 -21.57 24.80 -3.01
N GLN A 142 -22.17 25.89 -3.45
CA GLN A 142 -22.38 27.08 -2.62
C GLN A 142 -23.83 27.50 -2.73
N LYS A 143 -24.40 27.98 -1.61
CA LYS A 143 -25.72 28.60 -1.59
C LYS A 143 -25.56 30.06 -1.20
N PRO A 144 -25.33 30.96 -2.18
CA PRO A 144 -25.29 32.39 -1.89
C PRO A 144 -26.65 32.82 -1.32
N TYR A 145 -26.63 33.65 -0.26
CA TYR A 145 -27.84 34.04 0.46
C TYR A 145 -28.87 34.64 -0.52
N GLN A 146 -30.08 34.03 -0.56
CA GLN A 146 -31.20 34.33 -1.47
C GLN A 146 -31.02 34.03 -2.98
N LYS A 147 -30.14 33.09 -3.37
CA LYS A 147 -30.03 32.60 -4.76
C LYS A 147 -30.13 31.08 -4.88
N ASP A 148 -30.26 30.62 -6.13
CA ASP A 148 -30.17 29.21 -6.53
C ASP A 148 -28.81 28.60 -6.11
N GLU A 149 -28.78 27.29 -5.95
CA GLU A 149 -27.55 26.56 -5.61
C GLU A 149 -26.55 26.62 -6.77
N GLU A 150 -25.33 27.08 -6.48
CA GLU A 150 -24.25 27.16 -7.46
C GLU A 150 -23.33 25.94 -7.32
N LEU A 151 -23.18 25.18 -8.40
CA LEU A 151 -22.17 24.13 -8.53
C LEU A 151 -20.94 24.68 -9.26
N MET A 152 -19.83 24.79 -8.54
CA MET A 152 -18.54 25.22 -9.07
C MET A 152 -17.64 24.01 -9.30
N SER A 153 -16.87 24.05 -10.40
CA SER A 153 -15.79 23.11 -10.66
C SER A 153 -14.47 23.84 -10.78
N THR A 154 -13.44 23.35 -10.08
CA THR A 154 -12.06 23.84 -10.17
C THR A 154 -11.19 22.71 -10.68
N PHE A 155 -10.48 22.96 -11.78
CA PHE A 155 -9.56 22.01 -12.37
C PHE A 155 -8.12 22.40 -12.03
N HIS A 156 -7.36 21.49 -11.41
CA HIS A 156 -5.97 21.69 -11.01
C HIS A 156 -5.07 20.77 -11.83
N TRP A 157 -3.91 21.26 -12.29
CA TRP A 157 -2.87 20.45 -12.92
C TRP A 157 -1.48 21.08 -12.72
N LYS A 158 -0.42 20.31 -12.91
CA LYS A 158 0.97 20.77 -12.95
C LYS A 158 1.52 20.57 -14.37
N PRO A 159 2.10 21.60 -15.01
CA PRO A 159 2.70 21.45 -16.32
C PRO A 159 3.95 20.57 -16.25
N ASP A 160 4.29 19.95 -17.38
CA ASP A 160 5.59 19.29 -17.54
C ASP A 160 6.68 20.36 -17.62
N THR A 161 7.60 20.38 -16.67
CA THR A 161 8.71 21.35 -16.65
C THR A 161 10.01 20.79 -17.22
N THR A 162 9.99 19.58 -17.79
CA THR A 162 11.16 19.04 -18.49
C THR A 162 11.27 19.69 -19.87
N LEU A 163 12.23 20.62 -20.00
CA LEU A 163 12.72 21.20 -21.26
C LEU A 163 14.15 20.72 -21.49
#